data_AF-A0A6P5EFU2-F1
#
_entry.id   AF-A0A6P5EFU2-F1
#
_cell.length_a   1.000
_cell.length_b   1.000
_cell.length_c   1.000
_cell.angle_alpha   90.00
_cell.angle_beta   90.00
_cell.angle_gamma   90.00
#
_symmetry.space_group_name_H-M   'P 1'
#
loop_
_entity.id
_entity.type
_entity.pdbx_description
1 polymer ?
#
loop_
_entity_poly.entity_id
_entity_poly.type
_entity_poly.pdbx_seq_one_letter_code
_entity_poly.pdbx_strand_id
1 'polypeptide(L)'
;MNGMARGLSWLVRRRAEAVQLQQQQARGIRVQVRNDNLEQALTVMERKMRASGMERLIRRQVDHHLKNSEKRVLARKNLMLRVRSQDLARKLRTILLKKIRSPLPYR
;
A
#
# COMPACT_ATOMS: atom_id res chain seq x y z
N MET A 1 -27.11 39.28 -25.73
CA MET A 1 -27.65 38.23 -24.83
C MET A 1 -26.54 37.27 -24.31
N ASN A 2 -25.42 37.76 -23.76
CA ASN A 2 -24.30 36.90 -23.29
C ASN A 2 -23.73 37.33 -21.91
N GLY A 3 -24.61 37.75 -20.99
CA GLY A 3 -24.24 38.10 -19.61
C GLY A 3 -24.40 36.94 -18.61
N MET A 4 -25.41 36.08 -18.81
CA MET A 4 -25.82 35.06 -17.83
C MET A 4 -24.95 33.79 -17.83
N ALA A 5 -24.28 33.46 -18.94
CA ALA A 5 -23.43 32.27 -19.04
C ALA A 5 -22.12 32.38 -18.22
N ARG A 6 -21.69 33.60 -17.86
CA ARG A 6 -20.44 33.83 -17.11
C ARG A 6 -20.60 33.66 -15.59
N GLY A 7 -21.80 33.88 -15.05
CA GLY A 7 -22.07 33.73 -13.61
C GLY A 7 -22.13 32.28 -13.13
N LEU A 8 -22.69 31.39 -13.96
CA LEU A 8 -22.80 29.96 -13.67
C LEU A 8 -21.45 29.23 -13.71
N SER A 9 -20.55 29.64 -14.62
CA SER A 9 -19.18 29.12 -14.73
C SER A 9 -18.38 29.28 -13.44
N TRP A 10 -18.49 30.46 -12.79
CA TRP A 10 -17.79 30.75 -11.54
C TRP A 10 -18.29 29.89 -10.37
N LEU A 11 -19.60 29.62 -10.31
CA LEU A 11 -20.21 28.73 -9.31
C LEU A 11 -19.80 27.27 -9.51
N VAL A 12 -19.81 26.79 -10.75
CA VAL A 12 -19.37 25.42 -11.08
C VAL A 12 -17.89 25.22 -10.75
N ARG A 13 -17.04 26.21 -11.08
CA ARG A 13 -15.61 26.19 -10.78
C ARG A 13 -15.32 26.24 -9.28
N ARG A 14 -15.99 27.12 -8.54
CA ARG A 14 -15.85 27.22 -7.07
C ARG A 14 -16.28 25.93 -6.37
N ARG A 15 -17.32 25.26 -6.89
CA ARG A 15 -17.80 23.97 -6.37
C ARG A 15 -16.83 22.82 -6.69
N ALA A 16 -16.21 22.82 -7.88
CA ALA A 16 -15.16 21.86 -8.23
C ALA A 16 -13.90 22.04 -7.35
N GLU A 17 -13.48 23.28 -7.11
CA GLU A 17 -12.36 23.62 -6.23
C GLU A 17 -12.63 23.20 -4.76
N ALA A 18 -13.85 23.38 -4.27
CA ALA A 18 -14.26 22.92 -2.94
C ALA A 18 -14.24 21.39 -2.81
N VAL A 19 -14.72 20.66 -3.82
CA VAL A 19 -14.65 19.18 -3.86
C VAL A 19 -13.20 18.69 -3.91
N GLN A 20 -12.34 19.37 -4.67
CA GLN A 20 -10.91 19.05 -4.72
C GLN A 20 -10.20 19.33 -3.39
N LEU A 21 -10.52 20.45 -2.72
CA LEU A 21 -10.01 20.76 -1.38
C LEU A 21 -10.48 19.72 -0.34
N GLN A 22 -11.74 19.30 -0.39
CA GLN A 22 -12.29 18.26 0.48
C GLN A 22 -11.63 16.90 0.24
N GLN A 23 -11.31 16.55 -1.02
CA GLN A 23 -10.52 15.36 -1.35
C GLN A 23 -9.05 15.47 -0.92
N GLN A 24 -8.44 16.65 -0.99
CA GLN A 24 -7.07 16.88 -0.51
C GLN A 24 -6.97 16.85 1.02
N GLN A 25 -8.01 17.27 1.73
CA GLN A 25 -8.11 17.08 3.18
C GLN A 25 -8.32 15.59 3.56
N ALA A 26 -8.65 14.71 2.61
CA ALA A 26 -8.76 13.26 2.80
C ALA A 26 -7.44 12.50 2.53
N ARG A 27 -6.28 13.16 2.63
CA ARG A 27 -4.98 12.50 2.52
C ARG A 27 -4.70 11.61 3.75
N GLY A 28 -4.30 10.36 3.51
CA GLY A 28 -3.87 9.39 4.54
C GLY A 28 -4.70 8.11 4.60
N ILE A 29 -4.30 7.18 5.48
CA ILE A 29 -5.03 5.93 5.72
C ILE A 29 -6.11 6.21 6.76
N ARG A 30 -7.38 6.20 6.33
CA ARG A 30 -8.54 6.41 7.20
C ARG A 30 -9.44 5.19 7.16
N VAL A 31 -10.08 4.90 8.30
CA VAL A 31 -11.06 3.83 8.46
C VAL A 31 -12.20 4.37 9.30
N GLN A 32 -13.43 4.13 8.87
CA GLN A 32 -14.63 4.43 9.64
C GLN A 32 -14.91 3.25 10.57
N VAL A 33 -15.14 3.52 11.86
CA VAL A 33 -15.61 2.51 12.81
C VAL A 33 -17.11 2.29 12.55
N ARG A 34 -17.51 1.02 12.41
CA ARG A 34 -18.92 0.63 12.22
C ARG A 34 -19.30 -0.34 13.34
N ASN A 35 -20.56 -0.27 13.78
CA ASN A 35 -21.13 -1.18 14.78
C ASN A 35 -20.30 -1.26 16.07
N ASP A 36 -19.76 -0.13 16.51
CA ASP A 36 -18.88 -0.01 17.68
C ASP A 36 -17.67 -0.96 17.72
N ASN A 37 -17.28 -1.53 16.57
CA ASN A 37 -16.16 -2.45 16.49
C ASN A 37 -14.84 -1.74 16.16
N LEU A 38 -14.22 -1.17 17.20
CA LEU A 38 -12.95 -0.46 17.08
C LEU A 38 -11.79 -1.40 16.70
N GLU A 39 -11.73 -2.60 17.27
CA GLU A 39 -10.63 -3.56 17.02
C GLU A 39 -10.55 -3.96 15.54
N GLN A 40 -11.71 -4.22 14.93
CA GLN A 40 -11.78 -4.53 13.50
C GLN A 40 -11.33 -3.33 12.66
N ALA A 41 -11.74 -2.11 13.02
CA ALA A 41 -11.33 -0.90 12.32
C ALA A 41 -9.81 -0.67 12.40
N LEU A 42 -9.21 -0.89 13.59
CA LEU A 42 -7.76 -0.83 13.80
C LEU A 42 -7.01 -1.91 13.01
N THR A 43 -7.52 -3.13 12.97
CA THR A 43 -6.92 -4.23 12.18
C THR A 43 -6.91 -3.90 10.69
N VAL A 44 -8.00 -3.32 10.19
CA VAL A 44 -8.09 -2.86 8.80
C VAL A 44 -7.12 -1.70 8.55
N MET A 45 -7.01 -0.76 9.48
CA MET A 45 -6.07 0.36 9.39
C MET A 45 -4.62 -0.12 9.35
N GLU A 46 -4.23 -1.02 10.27
CA GLU A 46 -2.89 -1.60 10.33
C GLU A 46 -2.56 -2.35 9.04
N ARG A 47 -3.49 -3.20 8.55
CA ARG A 47 -3.30 -3.94 7.30
C ARG A 47 -3.07 -2.99 6.12
N LYS A 48 -3.86 -1.91 6.01
CA LYS A 48 -3.69 -0.89 4.96
C LYS A 48 -2.36 -0.14 5.11
N MET A 49 -1.93 0.16 6.34
CA MET A 49 -0.66 0.82 6.64
C MET A 49 0.57 -0.04 6.35
N ARG A 50 0.48 -1.34 6.64
CA ARG A 50 1.55 -2.31 6.33
C ARG A 50 1.64 -2.54 4.83
N ALA A 51 0.51 -2.66 4.14
CA ALA A 51 0.45 -2.87 2.69
C ALA A 51 0.94 -1.66 1.88
N SER A 52 0.64 -0.43 2.33
CA SER A 52 1.19 0.79 1.71
C SER A 52 2.70 0.94 1.89
N GLY A 53 3.31 0.13 2.76
CA GLY A 53 4.73 0.21 3.10
C GLY A 53 5.06 1.31 4.11
N MET A 54 4.06 2.06 4.59
CA MET A 54 4.26 3.17 5.52
C MET A 54 4.86 2.71 6.85
N GLU A 55 4.41 1.56 7.38
CA GLU A 55 5.02 0.93 8.58
C GLU A 55 6.53 0.74 8.40
N ARG A 56 6.97 0.28 7.23
CA ARG A 56 8.39 0.05 6.95
C ARG A 56 9.14 1.36 6.82
N LEU A 57 8.53 2.41 6.28
CA LEU A 57 9.15 3.73 6.19
C LEU A 57 9.35 4.34 7.57
N ILE A 58 8.34 4.28 8.43
CA ILE A 58 8.39 4.76 9.82
C ILE A 58 9.45 3.99 10.61
N ARG A 59 9.45 2.65 10.53
CA ARG A 59 10.45 1.81 11.24
C ARG A 59 11.87 1.93 10.70
N ARG A 60 12.04 2.28 9.41
CA ARG A 60 13.35 2.44 8.77
C ARG A 60 13.92 3.84 8.94
N GLN A 61 13.25 4.72 9.67
CA GLN A 61 13.80 6.04 9.97
C GLN A 61 15.15 5.84 10.64
N VAL A 62 16.22 6.18 9.92
CA VAL A 62 17.59 5.91 10.36
C VAL A 62 17.99 7.07 11.25
N ASP A 63 18.38 6.78 12.49
CA ASP A 63 18.85 7.81 13.43
C ASP A 63 20.18 8.46 12.98
N HIS A 64 20.89 7.83 12.03
CA HIS A 64 22.19 8.26 11.52
C HIS A 64 22.25 8.32 9.99
N HIS A 65 23.17 9.15 9.48
CA HIS A 65 23.41 9.29 8.04
C HIS A 65 24.15 8.06 7.48
N LEU A 66 23.58 7.46 6.42
CA LEU A 66 24.24 6.45 5.61
C LEU A 66 24.82 7.07 4.33
N LYS A 67 26.07 6.73 4.02
CA LYS A 67 26.74 7.18 2.79
C LYS A 67 26.15 6.51 1.55
N ASN A 68 26.31 7.13 0.38
CA ASN A 68 25.77 6.60 -0.89
C ASN A 68 26.34 5.23 -1.28
N SER A 69 27.60 4.96 -0.94
CA SER A 69 28.23 3.64 -1.11
C SER A 69 27.46 2.55 -0.35
N GLU A 70 27.17 2.78 0.93
CA GLU A 70 26.47 1.84 1.81
C GLU A 70 25.02 1.65 1.36
N LYS A 71 24.32 2.74 0.99
CA LYS A 71 22.96 2.66 0.44
C LYS A 71 22.89 1.73 -0.77
N ARG A 72 23.87 1.79 -1.70
CA ARG A 72 23.94 0.89 -2.87
C ARG A 72 24.14 -0.58 -2.46
N VAL A 73 25.02 -0.84 -1.48
CA VAL A 73 25.26 -2.19 -0.98
C VAL A 73 23.99 -2.76 -0.32
N LEU A 74 23.30 -1.98 0.51
CA LEU A 74 22.05 -2.38 1.15
C LEU A 74 20.93 -2.66 0.12
N ALA A 75 20.81 -1.81 -0.91
CA ALA A 75 19.86 -2.03 -1.99
C ALA A 75 20.13 -3.36 -2.72
N ARG A 76 21.39 -3.64 -3.06
CA ARG A 76 21.80 -4.89 -3.70
C ARG A 76 21.51 -6.12 -2.83
N LYS A 77 21.85 -6.06 -1.53
CA LYS A 77 21.55 -7.14 -0.57
C LYS A 77 20.04 -7.41 -0.46
N ASN A 78 19.23 -6.36 -0.35
CA ASN A 78 17.77 -6.47 -0.30
C ASN A 78 17.17 -7.07 -1.58
N LEU A 79 17.71 -6.69 -2.75
CA LEU A 79 17.30 -7.28 -4.03
C LEU A 79 17.61 -8.78 -4.08
N MET A 80 18.83 -9.17 -3.70
CA MET A 80 19.23 -10.58 -3.67
C MET A 80 18.36 -11.42 -2.73
N LEU A 81 18.05 -10.91 -1.54
CA LEU A 81 17.14 -11.57 -0.60
C LEU A 81 15.73 -11.76 -1.19
N ARG A 82 15.21 -10.75 -1.89
CA ARG A 82 13.89 -10.83 -2.54
C ARG A 82 13.87 -11.86 -3.66
N VAL A 83 14.89 -11.89 -4.51
CA VAL A 83 14.99 -12.87 -5.61
C VAL A 83 15.07 -14.29 -5.04
N ARG A 84 15.93 -14.51 -4.04
CA ARG A 84 16.08 -15.81 -3.37
C ARG A 84 14.77 -16.31 -2.74
N SER A 85 14.02 -15.42 -2.08
CA SER A 85 12.73 -15.81 -1.47
C SER A 85 11.66 -16.11 -2.52
N GLN A 86 11.63 -15.37 -3.63
CA GLN A 86 10.73 -15.64 -4.75
C GLN A 86 11.04 -16.99 -5.41
N ASP A 87 12.31 -17.30 -5.66
CA ASP A 87 12.71 -18.58 -6.23
C ASP A 87 12.37 -19.75 -5.32
N LEU A 88 12.61 -19.60 -4.00
CA LEU A 88 12.20 -20.58 -3.01
C LEU A 88 10.68 -20.79 -3.03
N ALA A 89 9.90 -19.70 -3.03
CA ALA A 89 8.43 -19.79 -3.06
C ALA A 89 7.92 -20.49 -4.33
N ARG A 90 8.55 -20.24 -5.49
CA ARG A 90 8.24 -20.95 -6.75
C ARG A 90 8.50 -22.44 -6.63
N LYS A 91 9.67 -22.84 -6.09
CA LYS A 91 10.03 -24.25 -5.87
C LYS A 91 9.07 -24.94 -4.89
N LEU A 92 8.69 -24.27 -3.81
CA LEU A 92 7.72 -24.82 -2.85
C LEU A 92 6.34 -24.98 -3.51
N ARG A 93 5.91 -24.00 -4.31
CA ARG A 93 4.64 -24.09 -5.05
C ARG A 93 4.63 -25.26 -6.03
N THR A 94 5.72 -25.51 -6.76
CA THR A 94 5.79 -26.66 -7.67
C THR A 94 5.75 -27.99 -6.92
N ILE A 95 6.44 -28.10 -5.79
CA ILE A 95 6.39 -29.29 -4.93
C ILE A 95 4.97 -29.52 -4.39
N LEU A 96 4.32 -28.48 -3.86
CA LEU A 96 2.95 -28.55 -3.36
C LEU A 96 1.96 -28.97 -4.46
N LEU A 97 2.06 -28.38 -5.64
CA LEU A 97 1.23 -28.76 -6.78
C LEU A 97 1.45 -30.21 -7.20
N LYS A 98 2.70 -30.69 -7.19
CA LYS A 98 3.01 -32.10 -7.48
C LYS A 98 2.38 -33.03 -6.44
N LYS A 99 2.44 -32.68 -5.15
CA LYS A 99 1.79 -33.44 -4.06
C LYS A 99 0.27 -33.49 -4.21
N ILE A 100 -0.37 -32.40 -4.61
CA ILE A 100 -1.84 -32.32 -4.78
C ILE A 100 -2.31 -33.07 -6.04
N ARG A 101 -1.56 -32.94 -7.15
CA ARG A 101 -1.94 -33.54 -8.44
C ARG A 101 -1.65 -35.04 -8.55
N SER A 102 -0.66 -35.51 -7.79
CA SER A 102 -0.36 -36.93 -7.68
C SER A 102 -0.52 -37.33 -6.21
N PRO A 103 -1.77 -37.40 -5.70
CA PRO A 103 -1.99 -38.11 -4.45
C PRO A 103 -1.56 -39.55 -4.74
N LEU A 104 -0.46 -39.98 -4.12
CA LEU A 104 -0.03 -41.38 -4.19
C LEU A 104 -1.27 -42.24 -3.87
N PRO A 105 -1.69 -43.17 -4.75
CA PRO A 105 -2.69 -44.15 -4.37
C PRO A 105 -2.03 -45.06 -3.34
N TYR A 106 -2.47 -44.94 -2.10
CA TYR A 106 -2.29 -45.88 -0.99
C TYR A 106 -0.84 -46.18 -0.53
N ARG A 107 -0.58 -45.83 0.74
CA ARG A 107 0.05 -46.76 1.68
C ARG A 107 -0.71 -46.69 2.99
#